data_AF-A0A3D5NVS5-F1
#
_entry.id   AF-A0A3D5NVS5-F1
#
_cell.length_a   1.000
_cell.length_b   1.000
_cell.length_c   1.000
_cell.angle_alpha   90.00
_cell.angle_beta   90.00
_cell.angle_gamma   90.00
#
_symmetry.space_group_name_H-M   'P 1'
#
loop_
_entity.id
_entity.type
_entity.pdbx_description
1 polymer ?
#
loop_
_entity_poly.entity_id
_entity_poly.type
_entity_poly.pdbx_seq_one_letter_code
_entity_poly.pdbx_strand_id
1 'polypeptide(L)'
;MRKFILLLVLLLSGWDAGLAQDITPYIALIERGQVDSVRAGYEDLAFKYPGSVSIRYLRALIETDATKAVAIYKDILRNHANSEFGAPALMYLGEYYYAQGLFIQSQSILKQLIRKYPNFR
;
A
#
# COMPACT_ATOMS: atom_id res chain seq x y z
N MET A 1 40.05 9.84 21.70
CA MET A 1 39.56 9.06 20.54
C MET A 1 38.20 8.36 20.75
N ARG A 2 37.48 8.55 21.88
CA ARG A 2 36.14 7.96 22.09
C ARG A 2 34.95 8.88 21.73
N LYS A 3 35.17 10.18 21.53
CA LYS A 3 34.12 11.15 21.18
C LYS A 3 33.82 11.27 19.68
N PHE A 4 34.68 10.72 18.81
CA PHE A 4 34.47 10.75 17.35
C PHE A 4 33.69 9.54 16.83
N ILE A 5 33.66 8.43 17.59
CA ILE A 5 32.96 7.19 17.23
C ILE A 5 31.43 7.34 17.41
N LEU A 6 30.98 8.20 18.32
CA LEU A 6 29.55 8.43 18.55
C LEU A 6 28.86 9.27 17.46
N LEU A 7 29.62 10.01 16.64
CA LEU A 7 29.07 10.82 15.54
C LEU A 7 28.91 10.01 14.23
N LEU A 8 29.66 8.92 14.06
CA LEU A 8 29.54 8.05 12.87
C LEU A 8 28.35 7.09 12.95
N VAL A 9 27.90 6.76 14.16
CA VAL A 9 26.73 5.87 14.38
C VAL A 9 25.39 6.61 14.23
N LEU A 10 25.38 7.94 14.36
CA LEU A 10 24.17 8.77 14.20
C LEU A 10 23.84 9.14 12.73
N LEU A 11 24.72 8.80 11.78
CA LEU A 11 24.46 8.98 10.34
C LEU A 11 23.86 7.74 9.66
N LEU A 12 23.77 6.60 10.35
CA LEU A 12 23.14 5.37 9.84
C LEU A 12 21.72 5.14 10.36
N SER A 13 21.21 5.99 11.27
CA SER A 13 19.86 5.85 11.81
C SER A 13 18.80 6.67 11.06
N GLY A 14 19.07 7.10 9.83
CA GLY A 14 18.17 7.99 9.12
C GLY A 14 18.35 7.99 7.61
N TRP A 15 17.97 6.91 6.93
CA TRP A 15 17.36 6.93 5.58
C TRP A 15 16.91 5.53 5.16
N ASP A 16 16.08 4.83 5.93
CA ASP A 16 15.19 3.84 5.29
C ASP A 16 13.94 4.60 4.85
N ALA A 17 14.11 5.53 3.90
CA ALA A 17 13.01 5.86 3.03
C ALA A 17 12.71 4.57 2.28
N GLY A 18 11.72 3.81 2.77
CA GLY A 18 11.24 2.59 2.15
C GLY A 18 10.86 2.89 0.71
N LEU A 19 11.83 2.73 -0.20
CA LEU A 19 11.60 2.89 -1.61
C LEU A 19 10.54 1.86 -1.98
N ALA A 20 9.48 2.33 -2.66
CA ALA A 20 8.48 1.44 -3.19
C ALA A 20 9.20 0.43 -4.09
N GLN A 21 9.12 -0.85 -3.75
CA GLN A 21 9.61 -1.90 -4.62
C GLN A 21 8.68 -1.96 -5.83
N ASP A 22 9.25 -2.14 -7.02
CA ASP A 22 8.45 -2.39 -8.22
C ASP A 22 7.65 -3.68 -8.04
N ILE A 23 6.34 -3.53 -7.91
CA ILE A 23 5.38 -4.63 -7.80
C ILE A 23 4.57 -4.84 -9.07
N THR A 24 4.85 -4.09 -10.14
CA THR A 24 4.13 -4.14 -11.42
C THR A 24 4.00 -5.57 -11.96
N PRO A 25 5.04 -6.43 -11.91
CA PRO A 25 4.91 -7.81 -12.36
C PRO A 25 3.87 -8.61 -11.56
N TYR A 26 3.75 -8.37 -10.25
CA TYR A 26 2.79 -9.06 -9.39
C TYR A 26 1.36 -8.56 -9.63
N ILE A 27 1.19 -7.25 -9.86
CA ILE A 27 -0.12 -6.69 -10.23
C ILE A 27 -0.59 -7.31 -11.56
N ALA A 28 0.29 -7.41 -12.56
CA ALA A 28 -0.04 -8.04 -13.84
C ALA A 28 -0.43 -9.52 -13.71
N LEU A 29 0.14 -10.26 -12.74
CA LEU A 29 -0.29 -11.63 -12.43
C LEU A 29 -1.71 -11.65 -11.83
N ILE A 30 -2.01 -10.74 -10.89
CA ILE A 30 -3.34 -10.61 -10.28
C ILE A 30 -4.40 -10.30 -11.35
N GLU A 31 -4.11 -9.35 -12.25
CA GLU A 31 -5.00 -8.98 -13.36
C GLU A 31 -5.29 -10.13 -14.32
N ARG A 32 -4.35 -11.10 -14.44
CA ARG A 32 -4.53 -12.33 -15.23
C ARG A 32 -5.22 -13.46 -14.44
N GLY A 33 -5.71 -13.18 -13.23
CA GLY A 33 -6.34 -14.16 -12.35
C GLY A 33 -5.35 -15.08 -11.62
N GLN A 34 -4.05 -14.81 -11.69
CA GLN A 34 -3.00 -15.63 -11.06
C GLN A 34 -2.67 -15.15 -9.63
N VAL A 35 -3.69 -14.77 -8.87
CA VAL A 35 -3.53 -14.25 -7.50
C VAL A 35 -2.89 -15.26 -6.55
N ASP A 36 -3.16 -16.56 -6.75
CA ASP A 36 -2.61 -17.62 -5.92
C ASP A 36 -1.09 -17.74 -6.06
N SER A 37 -0.56 -17.53 -7.27
CA SER A 37 0.89 -17.51 -7.53
C SER A 37 1.57 -16.37 -6.78
N VAL A 38 0.94 -15.19 -6.74
CA VAL A 38 1.45 -14.03 -5.98
C VAL A 38 1.38 -14.32 -4.48
N ARG A 39 0.29 -14.92 -4.00
CA ARG A 39 0.12 -15.27 -2.60
C ARG A 39 1.16 -16.29 -2.12
N ALA A 40 1.50 -17.27 -2.94
CA ALA A 40 2.51 -18.28 -2.61
C ALA A 40 3.91 -17.67 -2.41
N GLY A 41 4.27 -16.64 -3.17
CA GLY A 41 5.56 -15.95 -3.07
C GLY A 41 5.57 -14.75 -2.12
N TYR A 42 4.42 -14.35 -1.57
CA TYR A 42 4.29 -13.09 -0.83
C TYR A 42 5.16 -13.03 0.44
N GLU A 43 5.25 -14.12 1.21
CA GLU A 43 6.00 -14.11 2.48
C GLU A 43 7.51 -13.90 2.27
N ASP A 44 8.09 -14.49 1.22
CA ASP A 44 9.48 -14.25 0.84
C ASP A 44 9.70 -12.79 0.40
N LEU A 45 8.75 -12.23 -0.35
CA LEU A 45 8.79 -10.83 -0.76
C LEU A 45 8.67 -9.87 0.44
N ALA A 46 7.79 -10.17 1.40
CA ALA A 46 7.61 -9.39 2.61
C ALA A 46 8.82 -9.45 3.55
N PHE A 47 9.48 -10.61 3.59
CA PHE A 47 10.74 -10.76 4.32
C PHE A 47 11.87 -9.93 3.69
N LYS A 48 11.95 -9.89 2.35
CA LYS A 48 12.98 -9.13 1.62
C LYS A 48 12.79 -7.61 1.71
N TYR A 49 11.55 -7.13 1.75
CA TYR A 49 11.24 -5.70 1.74
C TYR A 49 10.34 -5.30 2.92
N PRO A 50 10.85 -5.43 4.16
CA PRO A 50 10.06 -5.14 5.35
C PRO A 50 9.66 -3.67 5.38
N GLY A 51 8.41 -3.39 5.74
CA GLY A 51 7.89 -2.02 5.88
C GLY A 51 7.63 -1.28 4.57
N SER A 52 7.90 -1.87 3.40
CA SER A 52 7.63 -1.25 2.12
C SER A 52 6.13 -1.04 1.89
N VAL A 53 5.75 0.18 1.50
CA VAL A 53 4.34 0.52 1.20
C VAL A 53 3.83 -0.27 -0.01
N SER A 54 4.67 -0.56 -1.00
CA SER A 54 4.27 -1.35 -2.17
C SER A 54 3.96 -2.79 -1.78
N ILE A 55 4.77 -3.40 -0.90
CA ILE A 55 4.47 -4.75 -0.40
C ILE A 55 3.21 -4.75 0.47
N ARG A 56 3.01 -3.72 1.30
CA ARG A 56 1.77 -3.56 2.07
C ARG A 56 0.55 -3.42 1.16
N TYR A 57 0.66 -2.67 0.07
CA TYR A 57 -0.41 -2.55 -0.92
C TYR A 57 -0.66 -3.89 -1.65
N LEU A 58 0.40 -4.60 -2.04
CA LEU A 58 0.30 -5.93 -2.64
C LEU A 58 -0.40 -6.92 -1.71
N ARG A 59 -0.15 -6.84 -0.39
CA ARG A 59 -0.86 -7.64 0.60
C ARG A 59 -2.37 -7.42 0.56
N ALA A 60 -2.79 -6.16 0.42
CA ALA A 60 -4.22 -5.83 0.34
C ALA A 60 -4.87 -6.41 -0.92
N LEU A 61 -4.16 -6.40 -2.06
CA LEU A 61 -4.68 -6.95 -3.32
C LEU A 61 -4.88 -8.47 -3.29
N ILE A 62 -4.05 -9.21 -2.55
CA ILE A 62 -4.13 -10.67 -2.47
C ILE A 62 -4.97 -11.18 -1.28
N GLU A 63 -5.45 -10.27 -0.43
CA GLU A 63 -6.23 -10.59 0.76
C GLU A 63 -7.67 -10.92 0.39
N THR A 64 -8.14 -12.09 0.82
CA THR A 64 -9.49 -12.58 0.50
C THR A 64 -10.54 -12.00 1.43
N ASP A 65 -10.16 -11.65 2.65
CA ASP A 65 -11.05 -10.98 3.60
C ASP A 65 -11.08 -9.48 3.31
N ALA A 66 -12.19 -9.02 2.72
CA ALA A 66 -12.38 -7.62 2.36
C ALA A 66 -12.21 -6.67 3.56
N THR A 67 -12.57 -7.10 4.77
CA THR A 67 -12.42 -6.28 5.98
C THR A 67 -10.95 -6.06 6.31
N LYS A 68 -10.12 -7.11 6.17
CA LYS A 68 -8.67 -7.04 6.36
C LYS A 68 -8.01 -6.20 5.27
N ALA A 69 -8.38 -6.41 4.00
CA ALA A 69 -7.87 -5.62 2.88
C ALA A 69 -8.12 -4.11 3.11
N VAL A 70 -9.33 -3.75 3.53
CA VAL A 70 -9.72 -2.36 3.81
C VAL A 70 -8.99 -1.77 5.01
N ALA A 71 -8.69 -2.56 6.03
CA ALA A 71 -7.86 -2.10 7.13
C ALA A 71 -6.46 -1.69 6.64
N ILE A 72 -5.89 -2.44 5.68
CA ILE A 72 -4.60 -2.13 5.06
C ILE A 72 -4.70 -0.86 4.19
N TYR A 73 -5.74 -0.72 3.36
CA TYR A 73 -5.93 0.50 2.57
C TYR A 73 -6.08 1.74 3.46
N LYS A 74 -6.84 1.65 4.55
CA LYS A 74 -6.95 2.74 5.54
C LYS A 74 -5.61 3.10 6.16
N ASP A 75 -4.76 2.11 6.44
CA ASP A 75 -3.42 2.35 6.96
C ASP A 75 -2.52 3.06 5.93
N ILE A 76 -2.55 2.64 4.66
CA ILE A 76 -1.85 3.34 3.56
C ILE A 76 -2.34 4.78 3.45
N LEU A 77 -3.65 5.03 3.52
CA LEU A 77 -4.21 6.38 3.46
C LEU A 77 -3.84 7.26 4.64
N ARG A 78 -3.60 6.66 5.81
CA ARG A 78 -3.18 7.39 7.02
C ARG A 78 -1.70 7.74 6.99
N ASN A 79 -0.85 6.79 6.58
CA ASN A 79 0.60 6.90 6.76
C ASN A 79 1.36 7.21 5.47
N HIS A 80 0.79 6.84 4.32
CA HIS A 80 1.44 6.88 3.01
C HIS A 80 0.53 7.48 1.92
N ALA A 81 -0.35 8.40 2.31
CA ALA A 81 -1.34 8.99 1.41
C ALA A 81 -0.71 9.63 0.17
N ASN A 82 0.51 10.17 0.26
CA ASN A 82 1.15 10.86 -0.86
C ASN A 82 2.02 9.92 -1.72
N SER A 83 2.04 8.62 -1.41
CA SER A 83 2.65 7.62 -2.28
C SER A 83 1.79 7.34 -3.52
N GLU A 84 2.35 6.64 -4.50
CA GLU A 84 1.62 6.14 -5.68
C GLU A 84 0.41 5.26 -5.33
N PHE A 85 0.40 4.66 -4.13
CA PHE A 85 -0.68 3.79 -3.65
C PHE A 85 -1.83 4.55 -2.96
N GLY A 86 -1.71 5.86 -2.75
CA GLY A 86 -2.76 6.66 -2.12
C GLY A 86 -4.05 6.72 -2.93
N ALA A 87 -3.95 6.97 -4.24
CA ALA A 87 -5.12 7.05 -5.12
C ALA A 87 -5.79 5.67 -5.30
N PRO A 88 -5.06 4.58 -5.60
CA PRO A 88 -5.65 3.25 -5.62
C PRO A 88 -6.28 2.84 -4.29
N ALA A 89 -5.66 3.16 -3.14
CA ALA A 89 -6.24 2.84 -1.84
C ALA A 89 -7.57 3.57 -1.58
N LEU A 90 -7.73 4.82 -2.04
CA LEU A 90 -9.04 5.51 -1.99
C LEU A 90 -10.06 4.83 -2.91
N MET A 91 -9.65 4.39 -4.11
CA MET A 91 -10.54 3.68 -5.03
C MET A 91 -11.09 2.41 -4.38
N TYR A 92 -10.22 1.51 -3.92
CA TYR A 92 -10.63 0.26 -3.26
C TYR A 92 -11.44 0.49 -1.98
N LEU A 93 -11.16 1.54 -1.21
CA LEU A 93 -11.98 1.89 -0.04
C LEU A 93 -13.39 2.35 -0.45
N GLY A 94 -13.50 3.11 -1.54
CA GLY A 94 -14.78 3.54 -2.11
C GLY A 94 -15.60 2.36 -2.63
N GLU A 95 -14.97 1.43 -3.35
CA GLU A 95 -15.57 0.19 -3.85
C GLU A 95 -16.04 -0.71 -2.71
N TYR A 96 -15.24 -0.86 -1.65
CA TYR A 96 -15.66 -1.61 -0.47
C TYR A 96 -16.94 -1.04 0.14
N TYR A 97 -17.00 0.28 0.38
CA TYR A 97 -18.21 0.90 0.91
C TYR A 97 -19.40 0.74 -0.04
N TYR A 98 -19.18 0.79 -1.35
CA TYR A 98 -20.23 0.54 -2.33
C TYR A 98 -20.77 -0.89 -2.22
N ALA A 99 -19.88 -1.90 -2.18
CA ALA A 99 -20.26 -3.30 -2.07
C ALA A 99 -21.00 -3.62 -0.76
N GLN A 100 -20.73 -2.86 0.32
CA GLN A 100 -21.43 -2.97 1.60
C GLN A 100 -22.77 -2.20 1.64
N GLY A 101 -23.19 -1.53 0.56
CA GLY A 101 -24.39 -0.70 0.53
C GLY A 101 -24.25 0.66 1.22
N LEU A 102 -23.03 1.04 1.61
CA LEU A 102 -22.70 2.29 2.30
C LEU A 102 -22.44 3.42 1.29
N PHE A 103 -23.45 3.73 0.47
CA PHE A 103 -23.30 4.60 -0.70
C PHE A 103 -22.88 6.03 -0.37
N ILE A 104 -23.32 6.58 0.78
CA ILE A 104 -22.92 7.93 1.20
C ILE A 104 -21.42 7.99 1.51
N GLN A 105 -20.91 6.98 2.22
CA GLN A 105 -19.49 6.83 2.54
C GLN A 105 -18.68 6.61 1.26
N SER A 106 -19.14 5.72 0.37
CA SER A 106 -18.53 5.48 -0.93
C SER A 106 -18.41 6.78 -1.74
N GLN A 107 -19.52 7.52 -1.90
CA GLN A 107 -19.53 8.80 -2.61
C GLN A 107 -18.55 9.81 -1.99
N SER A 108 -18.49 9.90 -0.66
CA SER A 108 -17.56 10.79 0.03
C SER A 108 -16.09 10.45 -0.30
N ILE A 109 -15.74 9.16 -0.28
CA ILE A 109 -14.38 8.69 -0.56
C ILE A 109 -14.01 8.91 -2.03
N LEU A 110 -14.90 8.59 -2.97
CA LEU A 110 -14.65 8.78 -4.40
C LEU A 110 -14.57 10.26 -4.79
N LYS A 111 -15.34 11.14 -4.13
CA LYS A 111 -15.17 12.60 -4.27
C LYS A 111 -13.79 13.06 -3.77
N GLN A 112 -13.27 12.48 -2.70
CA GLN A 112 -11.92 12.79 -2.21
C GLN A 112 -10.85 12.33 -3.20
N LEU A 113 -11.02 11.14 -3.80
CA LEU A 113 -10.13 10.63 -4.84
C LEU A 113 -9.99 11.62 -6.00
N ILE A 114 -11.11 12.06 -6.58
CA ILE A 114 -11.11 12.99 -7.72
C ILE A 114 -10.48 14.33 -7.34
N ARG A 115 -10.76 14.85 -6.14
CA ARG A 115 -10.22 16.14 -5.68
C ARG A 115 -8.71 16.09 -5.43
N LYS A 116 -8.23 15.01 -4.81
CA LYS A 116 -6.82 14.88 -4.40
C LYS A 116 -5.93 14.37 -5.54
N TYR A 117 -6.48 13.57 -6.46
CA TYR A 117 -5.77 12.95 -7.57
C TYR A 117 -6.53 13.17 -8.89
N PRO A 118 -6.56 14.40 -9.42
CA PRO A 118 -7.36 14.75 -10.60
C PRO A 118 -6.93 14.03 -11.89
N ASN A 119 -5.72 13.48 -11.91
CA ASN A 119 -5.18 12.73 -13.05
C ASN A 119 -5.29 11.21 -12.88
N PHE A 120 -5.91 10.72 -11.80
CA PHE A 120 -6.15 9.30 -11.61
C PHE A 120 -7.19 8.81 -12.64
N ARG A 121 -6.81 7.82 -13.44
CA ARG A 121 -7.62 7.24 -14.52
C ARG A 121 -7.58 5.73 -14.45
#